data_AF-A0A478FPU6-F1
#
_entry.id   AF-A0A478FPU6-F1
#
_cell.length_a   1.000
_cell.length_b   1.000
_cell.length_c   1.000
_cell.angle_alpha   90.00
_cell.angle_beta   90.00
_cell.angle_gamma   90.00
#
_symmetry.space_group_name_H-M   'P 1'
#
loop_
_entity.id
_entity.type
_entity.pdbx_description
1 polymer ?
#
loop_
_entity_poly.entity_id
_entity_poly.type
_entity_poly.pdbx_seq_one_letter_code
_entity_poly.pdbx_strand_id
1 'polypeptide(L)'
;MKRTFLLSVLIPVFGATGLGLYYANNPSKWYANYIHIPFASENIELVEDLKKSQESGYSPSLAAYNSHNTKGVKEHWDSYDLRTYYPDYYQVRNKPINADRGQERIHIIQDYSIKIQTSCGSGTGWFLDYVLPTGSQKYPTKWFVATNAHVIDQISFWDNPYQQLLPQPRWRGCLRRGEYKTPVFLFKEKTKQISQTTDTKELVNFVPELWSKVSNYSIGNTYAYNASEPKAWGNSPEPEYLYFVEEDVKLFYAPMNYIGLNPRGLGYKWTKTNYYKDFAVLEIDFKNEETAKLITRDFYGKYDRTNGSLKNKALDFFSEELMLKKTSDQLFDEKVDYFIAGYASNVPDKYRSYGNYSPVRQGASRLTYLNHRLSSVDEHEIKNKNNQPIIGHVDVGQIDETFRYGNKTSIYWNGIPYNNWGYNYLLDNSILGAGASGSLATDENGHVIGLYRMYDASDKQGYVEPIRSKGLYENGKIIFPKYDLIEGDVGQISSFKQQVSKYYLSRGQKTSLSEFRKWT
;
A
#
# COMPACT_ATOMS: atom_id res chain seq x y z
N MET A 1 -22.45 -60.75 -49.68
CA MET A 1 -22.54 -60.06 -50.99
C MET A 1 -23.18 -58.70 -50.74
N LYS A 2 -22.66 -57.62 -51.34
CA LYS A 2 -22.97 -56.18 -51.21
C LYS A 2 -22.01 -55.35 -50.33
N ARG A 3 -21.06 -54.72 -51.04
CA ARG A 3 -20.32 -53.51 -50.69
C ARG A 3 -21.25 -52.29 -50.85
N THR A 4 -21.09 -51.27 -50.00
CA THR A 4 -21.40 -49.87 -50.38
C THR A 4 -20.44 -48.89 -49.70
N PHE A 5 -20.13 -47.83 -50.43
CA PHE A 5 -19.12 -46.79 -50.29
C PHE A 5 -19.24 -45.89 -49.04
N LEU A 6 -18.07 -45.46 -48.54
CA LEU A 6 -17.90 -44.31 -47.65
C LEU A 6 -17.59 -43.07 -48.51
N LEU A 7 -18.46 -42.06 -48.42
CA LEU A 7 -18.28 -40.74 -49.02
C LEU A 7 -17.74 -39.79 -47.93
N SER A 8 -16.56 -39.23 -48.15
CA SER A 8 -15.93 -38.21 -47.32
C SER A 8 -16.52 -36.83 -47.63
N VAL A 9 -17.10 -36.17 -46.62
CA VAL A 9 -17.54 -34.77 -46.68
C VAL A 9 -16.54 -33.93 -45.90
N LEU A 10 -15.87 -33.02 -46.61
CA LEU A 10 -15.06 -31.93 -46.08
C LEU A 10 -15.97 -30.89 -45.41
N ILE A 11 -15.72 -30.60 -44.13
CA ILE A 11 -16.29 -29.46 -43.41
C ILE A 11 -15.22 -28.37 -43.35
N PRO A 12 -15.53 -27.10 -43.70
CA PRO A 12 -14.57 -26.01 -43.64
C PRO A 12 -14.34 -25.55 -42.19
N VAL A 13 -13.07 -25.44 -41.81
CA VAL A 13 -12.62 -24.86 -40.54
C VAL A 13 -12.81 -23.33 -40.60
N PHE A 14 -13.72 -22.81 -39.78
CA PHE A 14 -13.78 -21.38 -39.47
C PHE A 14 -12.62 -21.01 -38.54
N GLY A 15 -11.84 -20.00 -38.94
CA GLY A 15 -10.77 -19.44 -38.15
C GLY A 15 -11.29 -18.64 -36.95
N ALA A 16 -10.68 -18.89 -35.79
CA ALA A 16 -10.72 -17.99 -34.63
C ALA A 16 -9.28 -17.52 -34.36
N THR A 17 -8.96 -16.34 -34.88
CA THR A 17 -7.80 -15.52 -34.49
C THR A 17 -8.07 -14.87 -33.14
N GLY A 18 -7.13 -14.95 -32.20
CA GLY A 18 -7.22 -14.18 -30.96
C GLY A 18 -6.28 -14.53 -29.80
N LEU A 19 -5.27 -15.39 -29.95
CA LEU A 19 -4.21 -15.53 -28.94
C LEU A 19 -3.26 -14.33 -29.03
N GLY A 20 -3.46 -13.34 -28.16
CA GLY A 20 -2.56 -12.20 -27.98
C GLY A 20 -1.23 -12.63 -27.38
N LEU A 21 -0.36 -13.25 -28.17
CA LEU A 21 1.06 -13.40 -27.84
C LEU A 21 1.71 -12.02 -27.95
N TYR A 22 2.07 -11.44 -26.81
CA TYR A 22 2.89 -10.22 -26.77
C TYR A 22 4.29 -10.55 -27.34
N TYR A 23 4.54 -10.13 -28.58
CA TYR A 23 5.86 -10.16 -29.21
C TYR A 23 6.66 -8.93 -28.77
N ALA A 24 7.64 -9.13 -27.88
CA ALA A 24 8.81 -8.26 -27.79
C ALA A 24 9.85 -8.78 -28.79
N ASN A 25 10.13 -7.98 -29.83
CA ASN A 25 11.11 -8.34 -30.85
C ASN A 25 12.52 -8.40 -30.24
N ASN A 26 13.04 -9.63 -30.23
CA ASN A 26 14.43 -10.08 -30.03
C ASN A 26 14.90 -10.42 -28.60
N PRO A 27 14.79 -11.72 -28.19
CA PRO A 27 15.49 -12.26 -27.03
C PRO A 27 16.37 -13.46 -27.41
N SER A 28 17.68 -13.37 -27.22
CA SER A 28 18.51 -14.58 -27.05
C SER A 28 18.06 -15.29 -25.76
N LYS A 29 17.19 -16.29 -25.90
CA LYS A 29 16.84 -17.32 -24.90
C LYS A 29 16.73 -16.82 -23.45
N TRP A 30 15.82 -15.89 -23.20
CA TRP A 30 15.35 -15.62 -21.85
C TRP A 30 14.18 -16.58 -21.58
N TYR A 31 14.35 -17.52 -20.65
CA TYR A 31 13.23 -18.26 -20.06
C TYR A 31 12.41 -17.29 -19.20
N ALA A 32 11.75 -16.32 -19.84
CA ALA A 32 10.63 -15.64 -19.24
C ALA A 32 9.54 -16.71 -19.11
N ASN A 33 9.34 -17.24 -17.90
CA ASN A 33 8.12 -17.96 -17.60
C ASN A 33 6.98 -17.00 -17.93
N TYR A 34 6.31 -17.23 -19.06
CA TYR A 34 5.18 -16.41 -19.47
C TYR A 34 4.09 -16.59 -18.43
N ILE A 35 3.88 -15.56 -17.61
CA ILE A 35 2.76 -15.52 -16.68
C ILE A 35 1.55 -15.21 -17.53
N HIS A 36 0.70 -16.22 -17.73
CA HIS A 36 -0.55 -16.03 -18.44
C HIS A 36 -1.52 -15.27 -17.53
N ILE A 37 -1.88 -14.06 -17.96
CA ILE A 37 -2.91 -13.23 -17.32
C ILE A 37 -4.08 -13.19 -18.30
N PRO A 38 -5.28 -13.71 -17.96
CA PRO A 38 -6.44 -13.69 -18.84
C PRO A 38 -6.90 -12.25 -19.09
N PHE A 39 -7.67 -12.02 -20.15
CA PHE A 39 -8.32 -10.73 -20.34
C PHE A 39 -9.39 -10.50 -19.27
N ALA A 40 -9.59 -9.26 -18.84
CA ALA A 40 -10.63 -8.92 -17.87
C ALA A 40 -12.03 -9.29 -18.40
N SER A 41 -12.24 -9.26 -19.73
CA SER A 41 -13.49 -9.70 -20.36
C SER A 41 -13.72 -11.22 -20.33
N GLU A 42 -12.70 -12.01 -20.05
CA GLU A 42 -12.77 -13.48 -19.92
C GLU A 42 -12.98 -13.91 -18.47
N ASN A 43 -12.92 -12.96 -17.53
CA ASN A 43 -13.12 -13.20 -16.11
C ASN A 43 -14.62 -13.30 -15.81
N ILE A 44 -15.12 -14.54 -15.73
CA ILE A 44 -16.55 -14.84 -15.58
C ILE A 44 -17.14 -14.14 -14.35
N GLU A 45 -16.46 -14.22 -13.21
CA GLU A 45 -16.93 -13.60 -11.96
C GLU A 45 -17.06 -12.09 -12.08
N LEU A 46 -16.07 -11.41 -12.67
CA LEU A 46 -16.12 -9.98 -12.93
C LEU A 46 -17.27 -9.62 -13.88
N VAL A 47 -17.43 -10.38 -14.97
CA VAL A 47 -18.49 -10.15 -15.96
C VAL A 47 -19.88 -10.36 -15.35
N GLU A 48 -20.05 -11.34 -14.47
CA GLU A 48 -21.30 -11.55 -13.73
C GLU A 48 -21.61 -10.40 -12.77
N ASP A 49 -20.62 -9.90 -12.03
CA ASP A 49 -20.81 -8.75 -11.14
C ASP A 49 -21.17 -7.48 -11.94
N LEU A 50 -20.59 -7.31 -13.13
CA LEU A 50 -20.94 -6.22 -14.05
C LEU A 50 -22.36 -6.38 -14.60
N LYS A 51 -22.81 -7.59 -14.95
CA LYS A 51 -24.20 -7.82 -15.39
C LYS A 51 -25.22 -7.45 -14.32
N LYS A 52 -24.94 -7.75 -13.05
CA LYS A 52 -25.80 -7.33 -11.92
C LYS A 52 -25.97 -5.81 -11.87
N SER A 53 -24.92 -5.05 -12.19
CA SER A 53 -25.00 -3.58 -12.26
C SER A 53 -25.89 -3.02 -13.39
N GLN A 54 -26.40 -3.89 -14.27
CA GLN A 54 -27.35 -3.53 -15.33
C GLN A 54 -28.81 -3.83 -14.95
N GLU A 55 -29.04 -4.52 -13.83
CA GLU A 55 -30.39 -4.91 -13.39
C GLU A 55 -31.18 -3.68 -12.92
N SER A 56 -32.48 -3.66 -13.23
CA SER A 56 -33.37 -2.58 -12.78
C SER A 56 -33.43 -2.54 -11.25
N GLY A 57 -33.13 -1.37 -10.66
CA GLY A 57 -33.12 -1.18 -9.21
C GLY A 57 -31.77 -1.52 -8.55
N TYR A 58 -30.75 -1.88 -9.33
CA TYR A 58 -29.39 -2.02 -8.80
C TYR A 58 -28.94 -0.71 -8.13
N SER A 59 -28.39 -0.85 -6.92
CA SER A 59 -27.75 0.23 -6.18
C SER A 59 -26.44 -0.30 -5.59
N PRO A 60 -25.30 0.36 -5.83
CA PRO A 60 -24.03 -0.04 -5.21
C PRO A 60 -24.18 -0.08 -3.68
N SER A 61 -23.50 -0.98 -2.98
CA SER A 61 -23.60 -1.05 -1.51
C SER A 61 -22.85 0.08 -0.78
N LEU A 62 -22.38 1.10 -1.49
CA LEU A 62 -21.56 2.18 -0.95
C LEU A 62 -22.45 3.25 -0.29
N ALA A 63 -22.49 3.25 1.05
CA ALA A 63 -23.26 4.21 1.84
C ALA A 63 -22.94 5.67 1.49
N ALA A 64 -21.65 6.02 1.34
CA ALA A 64 -21.23 7.36 0.97
C ALA A 64 -21.77 7.77 -0.41
N TYR A 65 -21.62 6.88 -1.39
CA TYR A 65 -22.07 7.12 -2.77
C TYR A 65 -23.59 7.30 -2.88
N ASN A 66 -24.36 6.58 -2.06
CA ASN A 66 -25.82 6.63 -2.09
C ASN A 66 -26.44 7.76 -1.27
N SER A 67 -25.67 8.39 -0.39
CA SER A 67 -26.16 9.42 0.52
C SER A 67 -26.10 10.81 -0.11
N HIS A 68 -26.96 11.72 0.38
CA HIS A 68 -26.74 13.14 0.15
C HIS A 68 -25.64 13.64 1.08
N ASN A 69 -24.83 14.57 0.58
CA ASN A 69 -23.89 15.35 1.36
C ASN A 69 -24.54 16.72 1.63
N THR A 70 -25.41 16.78 2.64
CA THR A 70 -26.21 17.99 2.91
C THR A 70 -25.42 19.05 3.66
N LYS A 71 -24.41 18.63 4.42
CA LYS A 71 -23.60 19.51 5.27
C LYS A 71 -22.29 19.91 4.60
N GLY A 72 -21.57 18.93 4.08
CA GLY A 72 -20.23 19.10 3.52
C GLY A 72 -20.23 19.91 2.23
N VAL A 73 -21.29 19.89 1.43
CA VAL A 73 -21.39 20.69 0.20
C VAL A 73 -21.47 22.18 0.51
N LYS A 74 -22.33 22.58 1.46
CA LYS A 74 -22.44 23.98 1.88
C LYS A 74 -21.09 24.52 2.36
N GLU A 75 -20.42 23.76 3.25
CA GLU A 75 -19.10 24.16 3.75
C GLU A 75 -17.98 24.06 2.71
N HIS A 76 -18.03 23.10 1.79
CA HIS A 76 -17.05 22.98 0.72
C HIS A 76 -17.09 24.21 -0.19
N TRP A 77 -18.28 24.59 -0.67
CA TRP A 77 -18.47 25.78 -1.52
C TRP A 77 -18.21 27.09 -0.79
N ASP A 78 -18.59 27.21 0.49
CA ASP A 78 -18.27 28.38 1.30
C ASP A 78 -16.74 28.44 1.61
N SER A 79 -16.06 27.29 1.71
CA SER A 79 -14.61 27.21 1.99
C SER A 79 -13.70 27.65 0.83
N TYR A 80 -14.26 27.87 -0.37
CA TYR A 80 -13.54 28.55 -1.46
C TYR A 80 -13.11 29.97 -1.04
N ASP A 81 -13.79 30.59 -0.05
CA ASP A 81 -13.46 31.91 0.49
C ASP A 81 -12.80 31.85 1.90
N LEU A 82 -13.14 30.82 2.71
CA LEU A 82 -12.75 30.77 4.14
C LEU A 82 -11.26 30.54 4.41
N ARG A 83 -10.47 29.96 3.49
CA ARG A 83 -9.01 29.81 3.68
C ARG A 83 -8.28 31.15 3.70
N THR A 84 -8.83 32.16 3.04
CA THR A 84 -8.29 33.53 3.02
C THR A 84 -8.73 34.31 4.27
N TYR A 85 -9.92 34.02 4.82
CA TYR A 85 -10.55 34.83 5.87
C TYR A 85 -10.57 34.23 7.29
N TYR A 86 -10.50 32.90 7.47
CA TYR A 86 -10.68 32.26 8.78
C TYR A 86 -9.65 31.14 9.06
N PRO A 87 -8.40 31.49 9.39
CA PRO A 87 -7.40 30.52 9.88
C PRO A 87 -7.87 29.76 11.14
N ASP A 88 -8.83 30.31 11.87
CA ASP A 88 -9.41 29.69 13.07
C ASP A 88 -10.38 28.54 12.78
N TYR A 89 -10.84 28.34 11.55
CA TYR A 89 -11.67 27.19 11.17
C TYR A 89 -10.93 25.86 11.41
N TYR A 90 -9.61 25.84 11.22
CA TYR A 90 -8.75 24.70 11.59
C TYR A 90 -8.56 24.55 13.11
N GLN A 91 -8.81 25.59 13.91
CA GLN A 91 -8.82 25.49 15.37
C GLN A 91 -10.13 24.88 15.90
N VAL A 92 -11.27 25.15 15.25
CA VAL A 92 -12.61 24.67 15.67
C VAL A 92 -12.84 23.17 15.39
N ARG A 93 -12.13 22.58 14.42
CA ARG A 93 -12.17 21.12 14.20
C ARG A 93 -11.56 20.34 15.39
N ASN A 94 -10.70 20.92 16.21
CA ASN A 94 -9.93 20.18 17.22
C ASN A 94 -10.77 19.80 18.45
N LYS A 95 -11.45 18.65 18.38
CA LYS A 95 -11.59 17.84 19.60
C LYS A 95 -10.18 17.31 19.89
N PRO A 96 -9.54 17.69 21.01
CA PRO A 96 -8.24 17.14 21.35
C PRO A 96 -8.35 15.62 21.52
N ILE A 97 -7.44 14.91 20.88
CA ILE A 97 -7.22 13.49 21.10
C ILE A 97 -6.60 13.33 22.48
N ASN A 98 -6.98 12.27 23.20
CA ASN A 98 -6.21 11.84 24.35
C ASN A 98 -4.75 11.59 23.93
N ALA A 99 -3.81 12.31 24.57
CA ALA A 99 -2.44 12.32 24.12
C ALA A 99 -1.77 10.93 24.17
N ASP A 100 -2.10 10.15 25.19
CA ASP A 100 -1.59 8.79 25.36
C ASP A 100 -2.08 7.88 24.24
N ARG A 101 -3.34 8.01 23.83
CA ARG A 101 -3.91 7.26 22.70
C ARG A 101 -3.20 7.61 21.40
N GLY A 102 -2.98 8.89 21.13
CA GLY A 102 -2.29 9.33 19.91
C GLY A 102 -0.84 8.85 19.84
N GLN A 103 -0.10 8.95 20.94
CA GLN A 103 1.25 8.45 21.05
C GLN A 103 1.31 6.92 20.93
N GLU A 104 0.38 6.20 21.55
CA GLU A 104 0.29 4.75 21.44
C GLU A 104 0.05 4.31 19.98
N ARG A 105 -0.86 4.98 19.25
CA ARG A 105 -1.13 4.63 17.85
C ARG A 105 0.11 4.82 16.98
N ILE A 106 0.80 5.96 17.09
CA ILE A 106 2.07 6.16 16.37
C ILE A 106 3.10 5.10 16.76
N HIS A 107 3.23 4.77 18.04
CA HIS A 107 4.18 3.77 18.49
C HIS A 107 3.90 2.39 17.90
N ILE A 108 2.63 1.97 17.86
CA ILE A 108 2.24 0.70 17.23
C ILE A 108 2.59 0.73 15.73
N ILE A 109 2.26 1.79 15.00
CA ILE A 109 2.61 1.89 13.57
C ILE A 109 4.14 1.84 13.37
N GLN A 110 4.90 2.52 14.23
CA GLN A 110 6.37 2.48 14.20
C GLN A 110 6.92 1.09 14.50
N ASP A 111 6.30 0.32 15.39
CA ASP A 111 6.69 -1.07 15.66
C ASP A 111 6.49 -1.95 14.42
N TYR A 112 5.42 -1.71 13.65
CA TYR A 112 5.14 -2.39 12.38
C TYR A 112 6.06 -1.95 11.24
N SER A 113 6.51 -0.69 11.21
CA SER A 113 7.22 -0.12 10.07
C SER A 113 8.68 -0.58 9.96
N ILE A 114 9.27 -0.53 8.79
CA ILE A 114 10.71 -0.75 8.59
C ILE A 114 11.18 0.10 7.43
N LYS A 115 12.38 0.66 7.48
CA LYS A 115 12.91 1.40 6.33
C LYS A 115 13.39 0.39 5.30
N ILE A 116 12.93 0.52 4.07
CA ILE A 116 13.50 -0.18 2.91
C ILE A 116 14.41 0.81 2.19
N GLN A 117 15.66 0.44 1.96
CA GLN A 117 16.59 1.26 1.21
C GLN A 117 17.37 0.40 0.22
N THR A 118 17.52 0.92 -0.99
CA THR A 118 18.32 0.35 -2.07
C THR A 118 19.31 1.41 -2.56
N SER A 119 20.09 1.10 -3.60
CA SER A 119 20.98 2.08 -4.22
C SER A 119 20.26 3.18 -5.01
N CYS A 120 18.99 3.00 -5.41
CA CYS A 120 18.25 4.03 -6.15
C CYS A 120 17.16 4.74 -5.35
N GLY A 121 16.80 4.24 -4.18
CA GLY A 121 15.68 4.81 -3.47
C GLY A 121 15.54 4.31 -2.06
N SER A 122 14.60 4.90 -1.36
CA SER A 122 14.17 4.44 -0.06
C SER A 122 12.67 4.64 0.09
N GLY A 123 12.06 3.77 0.88
CA GLY A 123 10.67 3.87 1.27
C GLY A 123 10.46 3.28 2.66
N THR A 124 9.20 3.14 3.02
CA THR A 124 8.74 2.48 4.24
C THR A 124 8.09 1.17 3.86
N GLY A 125 8.49 0.09 4.52
CA GLY A 125 7.78 -1.18 4.53
C GLY A 125 7.14 -1.42 5.90
N TRP A 126 6.42 -2.53 6.03
CA TRP A 126 5.87 -2.99 7.30
C TRP A 126 5.67 -4.49 7.33
N PHE A 127 5.70 -5.08 8.53
CA PHE A 127 5.50 -6.51 8.73
C PHE A 127 4.02 -6.88 8.55
N LEU A 128 3.70 -7.52 7.43
CA LEU A 128 2.34 -7.98 7.11
C LEU A 128 2.04 -9.34 7.74
N ASP A 129 2.97 -10.28 7.58
CA ASP A 129 2.79 -11.67 7.99
C ASP A 129 4.16 -12.33 8.16
N TYR A 130 4.19 -13.57 8.66
CA TYR A 130 5.37 -14.40 8.78
C TYR A 130 5.00 -15.88 8.81
N VAL A 131 5.93 -16.73 8.41
CA VAL A 131 5.76 -18.18 8.51
C VAL A 131 5.93 -18.60 9.96
N LEU A 132 4.97 -19.36 10.50
CA LEU A 132 5.01 -19.81 11.88
C LEU A 132 6.22 -20.75 12.11
N PRO A 133 6.96 -20.59 13.23
CA PRO A 133 8.07 -21.48 13.58
C PRO A 133 7.63 -22.94 13.62
N THR A 134 8.52 -23.86 13.22
CA THR A 134 8.28 -25.31 13.30
C THR A 134 9.45 -26.02 13.98
N GLY A 135 9.19 -27.23 14.52
CA GLY A 135 10.21 -28.02 15.19
C GLY A 135 10.79 -27.35 16.43
N SER A 136 12.10 -27.17 16.48
CA SER A 136 12.81 -26.51 17.60
C SER A 136 12.85 -24.98 17.50
N GLN A 137 12.40 -24.41 16.38
CA GLN A 137 12.37 -22.96 16.16
C GLN A 137 11.34 -22.30 17.08
N LYS A 138 11.74 -21.24 17.77
CA LYS A 138 10.92 -20.43 18.69
C LYS A 138 10.52 -19.07 18.12
N TYR A 139 11.21 -18.59 17.08
CA TYR A 139 10.96 -17.28 16.48
C TYR A 139 10.99 -17.34 14.95
N PRO A 140 10.06 -16.68 14.23
CA PRO A 140 10.00 -16.76 12.78
C PRO A 140 11.21 -16.07 12.13
N THR A 141 11.85 -16.74 11.17
CA THR A 141 12.93 -16.17 10.35
C THR A 141 12.44 -15.66 9.00
N LYS A 142 11.30 -16.17 8.52
CA LYS A 142 10.74 -15.80 7.22
C LYS A 142 9.55 -14.87 7.38
N TRP A 143 9.67 -13.67 6.80
CA TRP A 143 8.74 -12.56 6.98
C TRP A 143 8.25 -12.03 5.63
N PHE A 144 7.00 -11.56 5.63
CA PHE A 144 6.39 -10.85 4.51
C PHE A 144 6.32 -9.37 4.84
N VAL A 145 7.10 -8.56 4.11
CA VAL A 145 7.17 -7.11 4.28
C VAL A 145 6.40 -6.44 3.16
N ALA A 146 5.30 -5.77 3.49
CA ALA A 146 4.49 -5.04 2.55
C ALA A 146 4.95 -3.57 2.43
N THR A 147 4.76 -2.96 1.26
CA THR A 147 5.12 -1.58 0.94
C THR A 147 4.34 -1.10 -0.30
N ASN A 148 4.57 0.13 -0.77
CA ASN A 148 4.08 0.56 -2.08
C ASN A 148 4.87 -0.12 -3.21
N ALA A 149 4.23 -0.39 -4.34
CA ALA A 149 4.87 -1.00 -5.49
C ALA A 149 5.99 -0.11 -6.05
N HIS A 150 5.78 1.21 -6.09
CA HIS A 150 6.80 2.15 -6.58
C HIS A 150 8.05 2.27 -5.68
N VAL A 151 8.01 1.75 -4.44
CA VAL A 151 9.20 1.70 -3.58
C VAL A 151 10.18 0.62 -4.05
N ILE A 152 9.68 -0.41 -4.74
CA ILE A 152 10.44 -1.59 -5.15
C ILE A 152 10.50 -1.78 -6.67
N ASP A 153 9.95 -0.86 -7.45
CA ASP A 153 9.83 -0.97 -8.91
C ASP A 153 11.19 -0.90 -9.64
N GLN A 154 12.26 -0.56 -8.94
CA GLN A 154 13.63 -0.58 -9.48
C GLN A 154 14.50 -1.72 -8.93
N ILE A 155 13.94 -2.60 -8.10
CA ILE A 155 14.68 -3.77 -7.56
C ILE A 155 14.85 -4.82 -8.66
N SER A 156 16.11 -5.24 -8.88
CA SER A 156 16.42 -6.40 -9.71
C SER A 156 16.36 -7.67 -8.86
N PHE A 157 15.24 -8.40 -8.97
CA PHE A 157 15.07 -9.70 -8.33
C PHE A 157 15.83 -10.79 -9.09
N TRP A 158 16.57 -11.62 -8.37
CA TRP A 158 17.33 -12.73 -8.96
C TRP A 158 16.43 -13.88 -9.41
N ASP A 159 15.59 -14.31 -8.46
CA ASP A 159 14.68 -15.43 -8.62
C ASP A 159 13.22 -14.96 -8.59
N ASN A 160 12.38 -15.78 -9.19
CA ASN A 160 10.94 -15.58 -9.22
C ASN A 160 10.21 -16.87 -8.81
N PRO A 161 10.43 -17.37 -7.58
CA PRO A 161 9.83 -18.63 -7.14
C PRO A 161 8.30 -18.55 -7.06
N TYR A 162 7.77 -17.33 -6.97
CA TYR A 162 6.34 -17.04 -6.83
C TYR A 162 5.62 -16.74 -8.14
N GLN A 163 6.33 -16.86 -9.28
CA GLN A 163 5.77 -16.63 -10.62
C GLN A 163 5.07 -15.25 -10.71
N GLN A 164 5.67 -14.23 -10.10
CA GLN A 164 5.20 -12.85 -10.14
C GLN A 164 5.76 -12.13 -11.35
N LEU A 165 5.01 -11.18 -11.91
CA LEU A 165 5.60 -10.28 -12.90
C LEU A 165 6.67 -9.46 -12.16
N LEU A 166 7.93 -9.55 -12.56
CA LEU A 166 9.01 -8.81 -11.90
C LEU A 166 9.07 -7.35 -12.41
N PRO A 167 9.41 -6.38 -11.56
CA PRO A 167 9.43 -4.96 -11.93
C PRO A 167 10.55 -4.61 -12.92
N GLN A 168 11.68 -5.28 -12.82
CA GLN A 168 12.79 -5.12 -13.74
C GLN A 168 13.11 -6.47 -14.39
N PRO A 169 13.44 -6.51 -15.68
CA PRO A 169 14.06 -7.70 -16.25
C PRO A 169 15.40 -7.95 -15.57
N ARG A 170 15.85 -9.22 -15.54
CA ARG A 170 17.16 -9.58 -14.98
C ARG A 170 18.24 -8.65 -15.55
N TRP A 171 19.14 -8.19 -14.69
CA TRP A 171 20.28 -7.31 -15.04
C TRP A 171 19.92 -5.85 -15.36
N ARG A 172 18.66 -5.44 -15.17
CA ARG A 172 18.25 -4.03 -15.16
C ARG A 172 17.73 -3.67 -13.78
N GLY A 173 17.92 -2.42 -13.37
CA GLY A 173 17.54 -1.93 -12.06
C GLY A 173 18.73 -1.41 -11.26
N CYS A 174 18.54 -1.33 -9.96
CA CYS A 174 19.45 -0.72 -9.00
C CYS A 174 20.63 -1.63 -8.65
N LEU A 175 21.52 -1.86 -9.60
CA LEU A 175 22.70 -2.68 -9.43
C LEU A 175 23.92 -1.78 -9.18
N ARG A 176 24.77 -2.11 -8.20
CA ARG A 176 26.12 -1.53 -8.17
C ARG A 176 27.00 -2.23 -9.22
N ARG A 177 28.13 -1.62 -9.55
CA ARG A 177 29.05 -2.17 -10.55
C ARG A 177 29.52 -3.57 -10.13
N GLY A 178 29.21 -4.56 -10.96
CA GLY A 178 29.55 -5.97 -10.71
C GLY A 178 28.50 -6.75 -9.89
N GLU A 179 27.44 -6.09 -9.43
CA GLU A 179 26.32 -6.75 -8.78
C GLU A 179 25.32 -7.29 -9.78
N TYR A 180 24.66 -8.35 -9.34
CA TYR A 180 23.75 -9.17 -10.14
C TYR A 180 22.33 -9.18 -9.54
N LYS A 181 22.21 -8.68 -8.31
CA LYS A 181 20.99 -8.51 -7.54
C LYS A 181 21.05 -7.12 -6.89
N THR A 182 19.89 -6.50 -6.63
CA THR A 182 19.85 -5.25 -5.86
C THR A 182 19.90 -5.59 -4.36
N PRO A 183 20.94 -5.21 -3.61
CA PRO A 183 20.95 -5.39 -2.17
C PRO A 183 19.86 -4.53 -1.53
N VAL A 184 19.06 -5.13 -0.64
CA VAL A 184 18.00 -4.45 0.10
C VAL A 184 18.46 -4.26 1.54
N PHE A 185 18.58 -3.01 1.95
CA PHE A 185 18.90 -2.61 3.31
C PHE A 185 17.60 -2.37 4.07
N LEU A 186 17.42 -3.11 5.15
CA LEU A 186 16.34 -2.94 6.10
C LEU A 186 16.86 -2.20 7.32
N PHE A 187 16.39 -0.98 7.60
CA PHE A 187 16.79 -0.23 8.80
C PHE A 187 15.68 -0.18 9.84
N LYS A 188 16.07 -0.26 11.10
CA LYS A 188 15.18 -0.15 12.26
C LYS A 188 15.90 0.48 13.45
N GLU A 189 15.23 1.39 14.17
CA GLU A 189 15.74 1.93 15.43
C GLU A 189 15.67 0.90 16.58
N LYS A 190 16.72 0.79 17.41
CA LYS A 190 16.82 -0.27 18.44
C LYS A 190 15.95 0.00 19.67
N THR A 191 15.99 1.22 20.22
CA THR A 191 15.69 1.42 21.66
C THR A 191 14.83 2.62 22.04
N LYS A 192 14.57 3.60 21.16
CA LYS A 192 13.90 4.83 21.62
C LYS A 192 12.37 4.76 21.51
N GLN A 193 11.71 4.53 22.64
CA GLN A 193 10.26 4.75 22.75
C GLN A 193 9.99 6.25 22.97
N ILE A 194 9.19 6.87 22.10
CA ILE A 194 8.80 8.28 22.22
C ILE A 194 8.10 8.51 23.57
N SER A 195 7.26 7.57 23.99
CA SER A 195 6.54 7.61 25.27
C SER A 195 7.45 7.66 26.50
N GLN A 196 8.72 7.27 26.37
CA GLN A 196 9.71 7.32 27.45
C GLN A 196 10.58 8.59 27.39
N THR A 197 10.41 9.44 26.39
CA THR A 197 11.19 10.66 26.22
C THR A 197 10.60 11.78 27.08
N THR A 198 11.27 12.13 28.17
CA THR A 198 10.90 13.27 29.03
C THR A 198 11.58 14.59 28.65
N ASP A 199 12.57 14.55 27.75
CA ASP A 199 13.29 15.74 27.30
C ASP A 199 12.43 16.55 26.31
N THR A 200 12.05 17.75 26.73
CA THR A 200 11.25 18.68 25.92
C THR A 200 11.94 19.10 24.63
N LYS A 201 13.27 19.15 24.58
CA LYS A 201 14.03 19.42 23.34
C LYS A 201 13.97 18.25 22.37
N GLU A 202 13.91 17.03 22.88
CA GLU A 202 13.75 15.84 22.03
C GLU A 202 12.31 15.67 21.56
N LEU A 203 11.33 16.02 22.40
CA LEU A 203 9.91 16.05 22.01
C LEU A 203 9.68 16.97 20.81
N VAL A 204 10.40 18.10 20.70
CA VAL A 204 10.35 19.00 19.53
C VAL A 204 10.68 18.27 18.23
N ASN A 205 11.59 17.28 18.23
CA ASN A 205 11.92 16.51 17.03
C ASN A 205 10.74 15.64 16.57
N PHE A 206 9.80 15.32 17.46
CA PHE A 206 8.59 14.56 17.16
C PHE A 206 7.38 15.42 16.84
N VAL A 207 7.50 16.75 16.91
CA VAL A 207 6.41 17.69 16.56
C VAL A 207 6.48 17.98 15.06
N PRO A 208 5.52 17.49 14.26
CA PRO A 208 5.55 17.63 12.80
C PRO A 208 5.70 19.10 12.35
N GLU A 209 5.03 20.02 13.05
CA GLU A 209 5.06 21.46 12.75
C GLU A 209 6.44 22.11 12.87
N LEU A 210 7.39 21.46 13.54
CA LEU A 210 8.71 22.01 13.84
C LEU A 210 9.84 21.39 13.00
N TRP A 211 9.57 20.35 12.19
CA TRP A 211 10.62 19.66 11.41
C TRP A 211 11.39 20.58 10.47
N SER A 212 10.73 21.58 9.87
CA SER A 212 11.41 22.55 9.00
C SER A 212 12.40 23.48 9.73
N LYS A 213 12.35 23.51 11.06
CA LYS A 213 13.21 24.33 11.92
C LYS A 213 14.32 23.54 12.59
N VAL A 214 14.32 22.21 12.45
CA VAL A 214 15.35 21.34 13.01
C VAL A 214 16.36 21.02 11.91
N SER A 215 17.65 21.07 12.24
CA SER A 215 18.69 20.67 11.31
C SER A 215 18.59 19.17 11.02
N ASN A 216 18.55 18.80 9.75
CA ASN A 216 18.63 17.40 9.34
C ASN A 216 19.95 16.80 9.84
N TYR A 217 19.87 15.75 10.66
CA TYR A 217 21.01 15.00 11.12
C TYR A 217 21.34 13.90 10.11
N SER A 218 22.54 13.92 9.54
CA SER A 218 23.08 12.77 8.84
C SER A 218 23.82 11.89 9.84
N ILE A 219 23.34 10.67 10.02
CA ILE A 219 24.05 9.68 10.81
C ILE A 219 25.41 9.42 10.16
N GLY A 220 26.50 9.69 10.90
CA GLY A 220 27.82 9.16 10.54
C GLY A 220 27.81 7.64 10.65
N ASN A 221 28.54 6.94 9.77
CA ASN A 221 28.56 5.47 9.67
C ASN A 221 28.78 4.72 11.02
N THR A 222 29.25 5.40 12.06
CA THR A 222 29.52 4.86 13.40
C THR A 222 28.30 4.49 14.23
N TYR A 223 27.07 4.90 13.87
CA TYR A 223 25.86 4.66 14.69
C TYR A 223 24.89 3.62 14.11
N ALA A 224 25.20 3.05 12.95
CA ALA A 224 24.41 1.97 12.33
C ALA A 224 25.19 0.66 12.36
N TYR A 225 24.59 -0.40 12.91
CA TYR A 225 25.23 -1.70 13.05
C TYR A 225 24.57 -2.77 12.17
N ASN A 226 25.39 -3.61 11.54
CA ASN A 226 24.93 -4.74 10.74
C ASN A 226 24.43 -5.87 11.66
N ALA A 227 23.12 -6.05 11.75
CA ALA A 227 22.50 -7.08 12.60
C ALA A 227 22.81 -8.54 12.18
N SER A 228 23.47 -8.73 11.03
CA SER A 228 23.95 -10.03 10.55
C SER A 228 25.31 -10.45 11.10
N GLU A 229 26.08 -9.51 11.67
CA GLU A 229 27.43 -9.77 12.16
C GLU A 229 27.41 -10.22 13.63
N PRO A 230 28.31 -11.15 14.04
CA PRO A 230 28.42 -11.55 15.44
C PRO A 230 28.71 -10.34 16.34
N LYS A 231 28.06 -10.31 17.50
CA LYS A 231 28.21 -9.30 18.56
C LYS A 231 29.68 -9.14 19.00
N ALA A 232 30.43 -8.29 18.32
CA ALA A 232 31.75 -7.83 18.77
C ALA A 232 31.61 -6.52 19.56
N TRP A 233 30.64 -6.45 20.48
CA TRP A 233 30.53 -5.35 21.44
C TRP A 233 31.70 -5.45 22.42
N GLY A 234 32.85 -4.90 22.04
CA GLY A 234 33.84 -4.46 23.01
C GLY A 234 33.27 -3.31 23.86
N ASN A 235 34.13 -2.44 24.39
CA ASN A 235 33.73 -1.23 25.12
C ASN A 235 33.07 -0.13 24.23
N SER A 236 32.58 -0.47 23.03
CA SER A 236 31.92 0.50 22.15
C SER A 236 30.46 0.72 22.56
N PRO A 237 29.95 1.96 22.51
CA PRO A 237 28.56 2.26 22.85
C PRO A 237 27.60 1.50 21.94
N GLU A 238 26.48 1.03 22.50
CA GLU A 238 25.45 0.34 21.72
C GLU A 238 24.95 1.20 20.55
N PRO A 239 24.59 0.59 19.41
CA PRO A 239 24.20 1.34 18.22
C PRO A 239 22.75 1.79 18.38
N GLU A 240 22.45 3.01 17.96
CA GLU A 240 21.07 3.50 17.97
C GLU A 240 20.24 2.85 16.85
N TYR A 241 20.89 2.49 15.75
CA TYR A 241 20.27 1.95 14.55
C TYR A 241 20.81 0.58 14.17
N LEU A 242 19.90 -0.31 13.78
CA LEU A 242 20.22 -1.60 13.21
C LEU A 242 19.93 -1.57 11.72
N TYR A 243 20.78 -2.23 10.94
CA TYR A 243 20.46 -2.56 9.57
C TYR A 243 20.74 -4.03 9.27
N PHE A 244 19.96 -4.57 8.34
CA PHE A 244 20.16 -5.90 7.77
C PHE A 244 20.23 -5.76 6.26
N VAL A 245 21.20 -6.41 5.65
CA VAL A 245 21.33 -6.45 4.19
C VAL A 245 20.90 -7.83 3.72
N GLU A 246 19.90 -7.85 2.84
CA GLU A 246 19.45 -9.07 2.17
C GLU A 246 19.65 -8.94 0.66
N GLU A 247 20.26 -9.95 0.06
CA GLU A 247 20.49 -10.02 -1.38
C GLU A 247 19.53 -11.00 -2.06
N ASP A 248 18.88 -11.90 -1.30
CA ASP A 248 17.92 -12.89 -1.79
C ASP A 248 16.46 -12.54 -1.46
N VAL A 249 16.14 -11.24 -1.39
CA VAL A 249 14.75 -10.77 -1.27
C VAL A 249 13.96 -11.25 -2.49
N LYS A 250 12.75 -11.76 -2.25
CA LYS A 250 11.84 -12.25 -3.29
C LYS A 250 10.61 -11.36 -3.40
N LEU A 251 10.16 -11.07 -4.61
CA LEU A 251 8.84 -10.49 -4.82
C LEU A 251 7.79 -11.59 -4.59
N PHE A 252 7.06 -11.50 -3.48
CA PHE A 252 6.02 -12.46 -3.13
C PHE A 252 4.70 -12.15 -3.81
N TYR A 253 4.31 -10.88 -3.84
CA TYR A 253 3.05 -10.44 -4.45
C TYR A 253 3.09 -8.99 -4.92
N ALA A 254 2.55 -8.73 -6.11
CA ALA A 254 2.19 -7.38 -6.56
C ALA A 254 0.91 -7.45 -7.43
N PRO A 255 -0.09 -6.58 -7.21
CA PRO A 255 -1.36 -6.58 -7.91
C PRO A 255 -1.24 -5.90 -9.29
N MET A 256 -0.53 -6.55 -10.21
CA MET A 256 -0.43 -6.11 -11.62
C MET A 256 -1.56 -6.74 -12.42
N ASN A 257 -2.42 -5.92 -13.03
CA ASN A 257 -3.59 -6.39 -13.78
C ASN A 257 -4.45 -7.42 -13.02
N TYR A 258 -4.69 -7.17 -11.73
CA TYR A 258 -5.25 -8.12 -10.76
C TYR A 258 -6.73 -8.51 -10.98
N ILE A 259 -7.44 -7.90 -11.93
CA ILE A 259 -8.77 -8.34 -12.41
C ILE A 259 -8.74 -8.82 -13.88
N GLY A 260 -7.56 -8.92 -14.50
CA GLY A 260 -7.32 -9.31 -15.88
C GLY A 260 -6.76 -8.20 -16.78
N LEU A 261 -6.23 -8.56 -17.94
CA LEU A 261 -5.65 -7.63 -18.92
C LEU A 261 -6.71 -6.76 -19.61
N ASN A 262 -6.31 -5.56 -20.03
CA ASN A 262 -7.08 -4.68 -20.93
C ASN A 262 -8.53 -4.43 -20.47
N PRO A 263 -8.75 -3.81 -19.29
CA PRO A 263 -10.10 -3.50 -18.81
C PRO A 263 -10.75 -2.34 -19.56
N ARG A 264 -10.12 -1.78 -20.61
CA ARG A 264 -10.61 -0.61 -21.36
C ARG A 264 -12.05 -0.78 -21.88
N GLY A 265 -12.43 -1.99 -22.25
CA GLY A 265 -13.80 -2.31 -22.68
C GLY A 265 -14.81 -2.38 -21.54
N LEU A 266 -14.35 -2.52 -20.30
CA LEU A 266 -15.17 -2.67 -19.10
C LEU A 266 -15.16 -1.41 -18.24
N GLY A 267 -14.14 -0.54 -18.33
CA GLY A 267 -14.02 0.65 -17.51
C GLY A 267 -14.88 1.84 -17.98
N TYR A 268 -15.32 2.65 -17.02
CA TYR A 268 -15.99 3.92 -17.23
C TYR A 268 -14.94 5.00 -17.46
N LYS A 269 -14.83 5.52 -18.69
CA LYS A 269 -13.80 6.49 -19.13
C LYS A 269 -12.34 6.04 -18.96
N TRP A 270 -12.08 4.87 -18.35
CA TRP A 270 -10.76 4.28 -18.25
C TRP A 270 -10.26 3.80 -19.62
N THR A 271 -9.13 4.34 -20.07
CA THR A 271 -8.59 4.06 -21.41
C THR A 271 -7.30 3.25 -21.41
N LYS A 272 -6.72 2.95 -20.25
CA LYS A 272 -5.40 2.30 -20.17
C LYS A 272 -5.52 0.78 -20.18
N THR A 273 -4.56 0.12 -20.82
CA THR A 273 -4.51 -1.35 -20.91
C THR A 273 -3.99 -2.01 -19.64
N ASN A 274 -2.98 -1.38 -19.02
CA ASN A 274 -2.26 -1.92 -17.86
C ASN A 274 -2.49 -1.03 -16.64
N TYR A 275 -2.82 -1.67 -15.54
CA TYR A 275 -3.13 -1.02 -14.28
C TYR A 275 -2.62 -1.82 -13.10
N TYR A 276 -2.41 -1.12 -12.00
CA TYR A 276 -1.89 -1.70 -10.77
C TYR A 276 -2.56 -1.07 -9.56
N LYS A 277 -2.30 -1.68 -8.41
CA LYS A 277 -2.47 -1.03 -7.11
C LYS A 277 -1.10 -0.82 -6.50
N ASP A 278 -0.89 0.34 -5.88
CA ASP A 278 0.41 0.72 -5.36
C ASP A 278 0.73 -0.01 -4.05
N PHE A 279 0.93 -1.32 -4.18
CA PHE A 279 1.09 -2.27 -3.09
C PHE A 279 1.99 -3.39 -3.58
N ALA A 280 2.91 -3.83 -2.76
CA ALA A 280 3.70 -5.02 -3.03
C ALA A 280 4.13 -5.67 -1.72
N VAL A 281 4.46 -6.96 -1.80
CA VAL A 281 4.93 -7.76 -0.68
C VAL A 281 6.23 -8.43 -1.06
N LEU A 282 7.25 -8.20 -0.25
CA LEU A 282 8.54 -8.85 -0.30
C LEU A 282 8.55 -10.02 0.69
N GLU A 283 9.16 -11.14 0.32
CA GLU A 283 9.58 -12.15 1.28
C GLU A 283 11.05 -11.94 1.63
N ILE A 284 11.33 -11.99 2.93
CA ILE A 284 12.66 -11.84 3.51
C ILE A 284 12.91 -13.02 4.45
N ASP A 285 14.08 -13.64 4.33
CA ASP A 285 14.49 -14.78 5.16
C ASP A 285 15.73 -14.41 5.97
N PHE A 286 15.52 -14.08 7.24
CA PHE A 286 16.61 -13.72 8.12
C PHE A 286 17.50 -14.92 8.41
N LYS A 287 18.81 -14.70 8.44
CA LYS A 287 19.83 -15.74 8.67
C LYS A 287 19.57 -16.62 9.90
N ASN A 288 19.00 -16.06 10.97
CA ASN A 288 18.67 -16.79 12.20
C ASN A 288 17.63 -16.02 13.03
N GLU A 289 17.13 -16.68 14.08
CA GLU A 289 16.12 -16.14 15.01
C GLU A 289 16.57 -14.86 15.72
N GLU A 290 17.85 -14.74 16.08
CA GLU A 290 18.38 -13.57 16.78
C GLU A 290 18.34 -12.33 15.89
N THR A 291 18.85 -12.43 14.66
CA THR A 291 18.78 -11.35 13.67
C THR A 291 17.34 -10.97 13.36
N ALA A 292 16.46 -11.96 13.14
CA ALA A 292 15.04 -11.72 12.91
C ALA A 292 14.40 -10.96 14.07
N LYS A 293 14.62 -11.43 15.31
CA LYS A 293 14.08 -10.82 16.52
C LYS A 293 14.59 -9.39 16.73
N LEU A 294 15.87 -9.13 16.45
CA LEU A 294 16.47 -7.80 16.56
C LEU A 294 15.85 -6.82 15.56
N ILE A 295 15.83 -7.16 14.27
CA ILE A 295 15.31 -6.29 13.20
C ILE A 295 13.81 -6.06 13.33
N THR A 296 13.07 -7.09 13.73
CA THR A 296 11.61 -6.98 13.94
C THR A 296 11.26 -6.42 15.32
N ARG A 297 12.25 -6.12 16.18
CA ARG A 297 12.04 -5.65 17.58
C ARG A 297 11.06 -6.53 18.37
N ASP A 298 11.25 -7.84 18.27
CA ASP A 298 10.38 -8.86 18.89
C ASP A 298 8.91 -8.73 18.49
N PHE A 299 8.63 -8.32 17.25
CA PHE A 299 7.28 -8.15 16.74
C PHE A 299 6.40 -9.37 16.98
N TYR A 300 6.92 -10.58 16.78
CA TYR A 300 6.18 -11.82 17.02
C TYR A 300 5.77 -11.95 18.50
N GLY A 301 6.70 -11.77 19.44
CA GLY A 301 6.39 -11.83 20.89
C GLY A 301 5.45 -10.72 21.37
N LYS A 302 5.35 -9.62 20.63
CA LYS A 302 4.43 -8.51 20.92
C LYS A 302 3.05 -8.71 20.29
N TYR A 303 2.97 -8.87 18.97
CA TYR A 303 1.73 -8.69 18.22
C TYR A 303 1.16 -9.97 17.61
N ASP A 304 1.81 -11.13 17.80
CA ASP A 304 1.23 -12.40 17.38
C ASP A 304 -0.20 -12.56 17.92
N ARG A 305 -1.13 -12.92 17.04
CA ARG A 305 -2.58 -12.90 17.36
C ARG A 305 -2.96 -13.96 18.38
N THR A 306 -2.15 -15.00 18.53
CA THR A 306 -2.42 -16.11 19.46
C THR A 306 -1.70 -15.86 20.80
N ASN A 307 -0.40 -15.60 20.74
CA ASN A 307 0.52 -15.65 21.88
C ASN A 307 1.18 -14.30 22.22
N GLY A 308 0.97 -13.26 21.43
CA GLY A 308 1.61 -11.95 21.62
C GLY A 308 1.15 -11.24 22.91
N SER A 309 2.10 -10.62 23.61
CA SER A 309 1.84 -9.84 24.84
C SER A 309 0.96 -8.60 24.61
N LEU A 310 0.95 -8.07 23.39
CA LEU A 310 0.18 -6.91 22.91
C LEU A 310 -0.82 -7.29 21.80
N LYS A 311 -1.24 -8.54 21.72
CA LYS A 311 -2.14 -9.05 20.66
C LYS A 311 -3.46 -8.26 20.50
N ASN A 312 -4.00 -7.72 21.59
CA ASN A 312 -5.21 -6.90 21.58
C ASN A 312 -4.99 -5.49 21.00
N LYS A 313 -3.73 -5.09 20.78
CA LYS A 313 -3.34 -3.81 20.19
C LYS A 313 -2.86 -3.96 18.74
N ALA A 314 -2.77 -5.19 18.22
CA ALA A 314 -2.32 -5.44 16.86
C ALA A 314 -3.27 -4.82 15.82
N LEU A 315 -2.70 -4.21 14.78
CA LEU A 315 -3.42 -3.46 13.76
C LEU A 315 -4.38 -4.35 12.98
N ASP A 316 -5.61 -3.91 12.79
CA ASP A 316 -6.61 -4.63 12.02
C ASP A 316 -6.48 -4.32 10.53
N PHE A 317 -5.92 -5.27 9.80
CA PHE A 317 -5.78 -5.19 8.36
C PHE A 317 -7.06 -5.51 7.60
N PHE A 318 -8.15 -5.94 8.24
CA PHE A 318 -9.35 -6.50 7.59
C PHE A 318 -10.60 -5.63 7.77
N SER A 319 -10.46 -4.45 8.36
CA SER A 319 -11.53 -3.49 8.50
C SER A 319 -12.08 -3.09 7.13
N GLU A 320 -13.40 -3.10 6.93
CA GLU A 320 -13.97 -2.66 5.65
C GLU A 320 -13.65 -1.19 5.30
N GLU A 321 -13.74 -0.85 4.02
CA GLU A 321 -13.46 0.49 3.50
C GLU A 321 -14.46 1.56 4.01
N LEU A 322 -14.06 2.82 3.95
CA LEU A 322 -14.83 3.94 4.50
C LEU A 322 -16.15 4.20 3.76
N MET A 323 -16.17 4.13 2.41
CA MET A 323 -17.40 4.36 1.63
C MET A 323 -18.49 3.32 1.86
N LEU A 324 -18.12 2.11 2.28
CA LEU A 324 -19.07 1.06 2.62
C LEU A 324 -19.73 1.35 3.97
N LYS A 325 -18.94 1.73 4.98
CA LYS A 325 -19.37 1.86 6.37
C LYS A 325 -20.15 3.13 6.67
N LYS A 326 -19.91 4.20 5.91
CA LYS A 326 -20.31 5.56 6.31
C LYS A 326 -20.94 6.32 5.16
N THR A 327 -21.97 7.11 5.46
CA THR A 327 -22.52 8.11 4.53
C THR A 327 -21.57 9.30 4.38
N SER A 328 -21.78 10.14 3.36
CA SER A 328 -20.99 11.37 3.16
C SER A 328 -21.11 12.33 4.35
N ASP A 329 -22.32 12.51 4.90
CA ASP A 329 -22.53 13.35 6.08
C ASP A 329 -21.85 12.73 7.32
N GLN A 330 -21.85 11.40 7.47
CA GLN A 330 -21.12 10.74 8.56
C GLN A 330 -19.61 10.94 8.41
N LEU A 331 -19.03 10.72 7.23
CA LEU A 331 -17.60 10.97 6.99
C LEU A 331 -17.19 12.41 7.28
N PHE A 332 -18.12 13.35 7.06
CA PHE A 332 -17.91 14.77 7.32
C PHE A 332 -18.02 15.11 8.82
N ASP A 333 -19.06 14.62 9.48
CA ASP A 333 -19.34 14.88 10.90
C ASP A 333 -18.32 14.17 11.82
N GLU A 334 -17.81 13.02 11.38
CA GLU A 334 -16.94 12.18 12.17
C GLU A 334 -15.54 12.80 12.25
N LYS A 335 -15.21 13.27 13.44
CA LYS A 335 -13.90 13.86 13.75
C LYS A 335 -12.85 12.78 14.01
N VAL A 336 -12.76 11.78 13.13
CA VAL A 336 -11.75 10.71 13.23
C VAL A 336 -10.39 11.26 12.90
N ASP A 337 -9.43 10.93 13.75
CA ASP A 337 -8.03 11.18 13.51
C ASP A 337 -7.38 9.93 12.89
N TYR A 338 -6.61 10.18 11.83
CA TYR A 338 -5.88 9.20 11.06
C TYR A 338 -4.39 9.36 11.32
N PHE A 339 -3.76 8.24 11.64
CA PHE A 339 -2.37 8.16 12.06
C PHE A 339 -1.53 7.53 10.97
N ILE A 340 -0.39 8.16 10.68
CA ILE A 340 0.59 7.69 9.71
C ILE A 340 1.95 7.78 10.36
N ALA A 341 2.79 6.76 10.21
CA ALA A 341 4.20 6.85 10.58
C ALA A 341 5.10 6.04 9.63
N GLY A 342 6.27 6.61 9.32
CA GLY A 342 7.30 5.98 8.50
C GLY A 342 8.57 6.80 8.33
N TYR A 343 9.39 6.43 7.36
CA TYR A 343 10.77 6.90 7.20
C TYR A 343 10.91 7.98 6.13
N ALA A 344 10.36 9.16 6.40
CA ALA A 344 10.47 10.30 5.51
C ALA A 344 11.90 10.88 5.46
N SER A 345 12.25 11.59 4.39
CA SER A 345 13.55 12.24 4.21
C SER A 345 13.59 13.69 4.68
N ASN A 346 12.43 14.31 4.91
CA ASN A 346 12.26 15.70 5.34
C ASN A 346 12.08 15.83 6.87
N VAL A 347 12.47 14.80 7.62
CA VAL A 347 12.41 14.73 9.09
C VAL A 347 13.82 14.86 9.66
N PRO A 348 13.96 15.19 10.96
CA PRO A 348 15.28 15.38 11.58
C PRO A 348 16.24 14.19 11.41
N ASP A 349 15.71 12.96 11.42
CA ASP A 349 16.49 11.74 11.22
C ASP A 349 15.82 10.77 10.24
N LYS A 350 16.33 10.70 9.01
CA LYS A 350 15.76 9.84 7.96
C LYS A 350 15.81 8.33 8.25
N TYR A 351 16.54 7.87 9.25
CA TYR A 351 16.62 6.45 9.66
C TYR A 351 15.73 6.12 10.83
N ARG A 352 14.94 7.09 11.31
CA ARG A 352 13.91 6.90 12.31
C ARG A 352 12.53 7.03 11.69
N SER A 353 11.59 6.25 12.19
CA SER A 353 10.19 6.39 11.81
C SER A 353 9.58 7.60 12.53
N TYR A 354 8.99 8.53 11.79
CA TYR A 354 8.26 9.70 12.32
C TYR A 354 6.79 9.62 11.97
N GLY A 355 5.95 10.19 12.83
CA GLY A 355 4.49 10.18 12.67
C GLY A 355 3.89 11.57 12.45
N ASN A 356 2.61 11.61 12.07
CA ASN A 356 1.83 12.85 11.87
C ASN A 356 1.10 13.35 13.12
N TYR A 357 1.16 12.62 14.25
CA TYR A 357 0.54 13.06 15.50
C TYR A 357 1.32 14.22 16.11
N SER A 358 0.61 15.31 16.44
CA SER A 358 1.18 16.45 17.14
C SER A 358 0.77 16.43 18.61
N PRO A 359 1.72 16.23 19.56
CA PRO A 359 1.40 16.29 20.99
C PRO A 359 1.01 17.71 21.45
N VAL A 360 1.42 18.74 20.72
CA VAL A 360 1.10 20.15 21.01
C VAL A 360 -0.34 20.46 20.62
N ARG A 361 -0.77 20.02 19.43
CA ARG A 361 -2.15 20.21 18.97
C ARG A 361 -3.12 19.16 19.46
N GLN A 362 -2.59 18.07 20.04
CA GLN A 362 -3.36 16.89 20.43
C GLN A 362 -4.21 16.38 19.27
N GLY A 363 -3.62 16.26 18.08
CA GLY A 363 -4.34 15.96 16.84
C GLY A 363 -3.46 15.25 15.81
N ALA A 364 -4.10 14.52 14.89
CA ALA A 364 -3.44 13.90 13.73
C ALA A 364 -4.12 14.35 12.43
N SER A 365 -3.98 13.58 11.35
CA SER A 365 -4.60 13.89 10.06
C SER A 365 -6.09 13.57 10.05
N ARG A 366 -6.84 14.23 9.18
CA ARG A 366 -8.28 14.00 8.96
C ARG A 366 -8.62 13.93 7.50
N LEU A 367 -9.76 13.31 7.18
CA LEU A 367 -10.31 13.37 5.83
C LEU A 367 -10.55 14.83 5.46
N THR A 368 -10.18 15.18 4.23
CA THR A 368 -10.29 16.55 3.73
C THR A 368 -10.72 16.56 2.27
N TYR A 369 -11.07 17.76 1.79
CA TYR A 369 -11.31 18.03 0.37
C TYR A 369 -10.01 18.50 -0.29
N LEU A 370 -9.92 18.34 -1.61
CA LEU A 370 -8.76 18.78 -2.37
C LEU A 370 -8.62 20.32 -2.30
N ASN A 371 -7.39 20.85 -2.24
CA ASN A 371 -7.19 22.30 -2.22
C ASN A 371 -7.32 22.91 -3.63
N HIS A 372 -8.04 24.04 -3.72
CA HIS A 372 -8.41 24.77 -4.94
C HIS A 372 -7.27 25.38 -5.77
N ARG A 373 -6.00 25.13 -5.42
CA ARG A 373 -4.86 25.60 -6.24
C ARG A 373 -4.76 24.87 -7.57
N LEU A 374 -5.39 23.70 -7.70
CA LEU A 374 -5.55 22.99 -8.97
C LEU A 374 -6.77 23.57 -9.69
N SER A 375 -6.58 24.07 -10.92
CA SER A 375 -7.61 24.78 -11.71
C SER A 375 -8.78 23.90 -12.17
N SER A 376 -8.90 22.67 -11.66
CA SER A 376 -9.90 21.65 -12.00
C SER A 376 -10.26 20.76 -10.80
N VAL A 377 -10.22 21.29 -9.57
CA VAL A 377 -10.50 20.51 -8.33
C VAL A 377 -11.78 19.68 -8.41
N ASP A 378 -12.87 20.25 -8.92
CA ASP A 378 -14.17 19.59 -9.01
C ASP A 378 -14.15 18.32 -9.88
N GLU A 379 -13.15 18.15 -10.75
CA GLU A 379 -13.03 16.97 -11.61
C GLU A 379 -12.39 15.80 -10.84
N HIS A 380 -11.47 16.11 -9.92
CA HIS A 380 -10.61 15.14 -9.23
C HIS A 380 -11.27 14.48 -8.02
N GLU A 381 -12.26 15.13 -7.41
CA GLU A 381 -12.94 14.56 -6.25
C GLU A 381 -13.95 13.48 -6.67
N ILE A 382 -14.02 12.40 -5.90
CA ILE A 382 -15.05 11.39 -6.12
C ILE A 382 -16.40 11.97 -5.74
N LYS A 383 -17.37 11.85 -6.64
CA LYS A 383 -18.74 12.34 -6.43
C LYS A 383 -19.69 11.19 -6.11
N ASN A 384 -20.66 11.49 -5.26
CA ASN A 384 -21.80 10.60 -4.99
C ASN A 384 -22.81 10.66 -6.16
N LYS A 385 -23.87 9.84 -6.10
CA LYS A 385 -24.92 9.80 -7.14
C LYS A 385 -25.68 11.12 -7.34
N ASN A 386 -25.56 12.05 -6.40
CA ASN A 386 -26.15 13.38 -6.45
C ASN A 386 -25.15 14.44 -6.97
N ASN A 387 -24.02 14.00 -7.54
CA ASN A 387 -22.95 14.86 -8.07
C ASN A 387 -22.30 15.77 -7.01
N GLN A 388 -22.24 15.30 -5.75
CA GLN A 388 -21.60 16.01 -4.65
C GLN A 388 -20.30 15.32 -4.26
N PRO A 389 -19.23 16.07 -3.93
CA PRO A 389 -17.96 15.46 -3.53
C PRO A 389 -18.10 14.65 -2.24
N ILE A 390 -17.38 13.54 -2.17
CA ILE A 390 -17.26 12.70 -0.99
C ILE A 390 -15.94 13.07 -0.30
N ILE A 391 -16.04 13.62 0.92
CA ILE A 391 -14.86 14.07 1.67
C ILE A 391 -13.81 12.95 1.78
N GLY A 392 -12.55 13.31 1.57
CA GLY A 392 -11.43 12.40 1.67
C GLY A 392 -11.32 11.38 0.54
N HIS A 393 -12.03 11.53 -0.58
CA HIS A 393 -11.94 10.59 -1.70
C HIS A 393 -11.61 11.33 -2.99
N VAL A 394 -10.49 10.97 -3.62
CA VAL A 394 -10.03 11.56 -4.88
C VAL A 394 -9.75 10.49 -5.94
N ASP A 395 -10.06 10.80 -7.19
CA ASP A 395 -9.83 9.95 -8.37
C ASP A 395 -8.32 9.88 -8.63
N VAL A 396 -7.75 8.70 -8.42
CA VAL A 396 -6.30 8.53 -8.55
C VAL A 396 -5.85 8.68 -10.00
N GLY A 397 -6.67 8.28 -10.97
CA GLY A 397 -6.32 8.38 -12.39
C GLY A 397 -6.23 9.84 -12.83
N GLN A 398 -7.17 10.67 -12.37
CA GLN A 398 -7.13 12.10 -12.67
C GLN A 398 -5.99 12.81 -11.95
N ILE A 399 -5.78 12.52 -10.66
CA ILE A 399 -4.66 13.08 -9.89
C ILE A 399 -3.33 12.75 -10.56
N ASP A 400 -3.14 11.51 -10.98
CA ASP A 400 -1.92 11.03 -11.64
C ASP A 400 -1.70 11.67 -13.03
N GLU A 401 -2.77 12.08 -13.72
CA GLU A 401 -2.70 12.77 -15.03
C GLU A 401 -2.41 14.27 -14.91
N THR A 402 -2.85 14.93 -13.84
CA THR A 402 -2.77 16.39 -13.69
C THR A 402 -1.66 16.89 -12.78
N PHE A 403 -1.06 16.04 -11.93
CA PHE A 403 -0.08 16.48 -10.95
C PHE A 403 1.10 17.22 -11.64
N ARG A 404 1.22 18.52 -11.32
CA ARG A 404 1.93 19.58 -12.07
C ARG A 404 3.43 19.38 -12.31
N TYR A 405 4.03 18.32 -11.76
CA TYR A 405 5.48 18.10 -11.78
C TYR A 405 5.94 17.08 -12.83
N GLY A 406 5.09 16.68 -13.78
CA GLY A 406 5.51 15.86 -14.93
C GLY A 406 5.86 14.39 -14.59
N ASN A 407 5.91 14.04 -13.31
CA ASN A 407 5.99 12.67 -12.85
C ASN A 407 4.58 12.09 -12.84
N LYS A 408 4.15 11.58 -14.00
CA LYS A 408 3.10 10.55 -14.04
C LYS A 408 3.52 9.50 -13.03
N THR A 409 2.77 9.35 -11.96
CA THR A 409 2.98 8.35 -10.90
C THR A 409 2.75 6.92 -11.41
N SER A 410 2.46 6.76 -12.71
CA SER A 410 2.64 5.51 -13.44
C SER A 410 4.02 4.93 -13.15
N ILE A 411 4.05 3.64 -12.83
CA ILE A 411 5.29 2.90 -12.67
C ILE A 411 5.63 2.14 -13.95
N TYR A 412 6.91 1.91 -14.17
CA TYR A 412 7.37 0.99 -15.21
C TYR A 412 7.64 -0.37 -14.59
N TRP A 413 6.83 -1.35 -14.96
CA TRP A 413 6.93 -2.71 -14.45
C TRP A 413 7.21 -3.67 -15.60
N ASN A 414 8.35 -4.33 -15.56
CA ASN A 414 8.94 -5.09 -16.65
C ASN A 414 9.04 -4.28 -17.96
N GLY A 415 9.38 -3.00 -17.86
CA GLY A 415 9.45 -2.07 -19.01
C GLY A 415 8.10 -1.66 -19.60
N ILE A 416 6.98 -2.05 -18.99
CA ILE A 416 5.63 -1.68 -19.41
C ILE A 416 5.08 -0.62 -18.45
N PRO A 417 4.45 0.46 -18.93
CA PRO A 417 3.82 1.44 -18.04
C PRO A 417 2.52 0.88 -17.45
N TYR A 418 2.40 0.98 -16.12
CA TYR A 418 1.20 0.64 -15.35
C TYR A 418 0.62 1.90 -14.71
N ASN A 419 -0.70 2.04 -14.75
CA ASN A 419 -1.40 3.23 -14.23
C ASN A 419 -2.24 2.86 -13.02
N ASN A 420 -2.28 3.71 -12.00
CA ASN A 420 -3.11 3.45 -10.85
C ASN A 420 -4.59 3.66 -11.24
N TRP A 421 -5.49 2.86 -10.70
CA TRP A 421 -6.92 2.91 -11.02
C TRP A 421 -7.76 2.78 -9.75
N GLY A 422 -8.75 3.65 -9.57
CA GLY A 422 -9.61 3.68 -8.40
C GLY A 422 -9.57 5.05 -7.77
N TYR A 423 -9.46 5.08 -6.45
CA TYR A 423 -9.41 6.31 -5.68
C TYR A 423 -8.34 6.22 -4.58
N ASN A 424 -7.94 7.37 -4.04
CA ASN A 424 -7.12 7.47 -2.84
C ASN A 424 -7.90 8.14 -1.71
N TYR A 425 -7.57 7.80 -0.47
CA TYR A 425 -8.01 8.64 0.65
C TYR A 425 -7.15 9.90 0.72
N LEU A 426 -7.80 11.05 0.87
CA LEU A 426 -7.15 12.34 1.01
C LEU A 426 -7.18 12.80 2.46
N LEU A 427 -6.00 13.00 3.03
CA LEU A 427 -5.78 13.39 4.40
C LEU A 427 -5.13 14.77 4.49
N ASP A 428 -5.57 15.62 5.42
CA ASP A 428 -4.85 16.84 5.77
C ASP A 428 -3.66 16.54 6.70
N ASN A 429 -2.92 17.57 7.09
CA ASN A 429 -1.82 17.50 8.07
C ASN A 429 -0.80 16.35 7.81
N SER A 430 -0.63 15.98 6.54
CA SER A 430 0.21 14.89 6.12
C SER A 430 1.50 15.48 5.57
N ILE A 431 2.49 15.64 6.45
CA ILE A 431 3.74 16.34 6.13
C ILE A 431 4.93 15.40 5.91
N LEU A 432 4.67 14.09 5.86
CA LEU A 432 5.70 13.10 5.60
C LEU A 432 6.09 13.17 4.12
N GLY A 433 7.34 13.55 3.85
CA GLY A 433 7.86 13.75 2.51
C GLY A 433 8.33 12.45 1.83
N ALA A 434 9.21 12.60 0.83
CA ALA A 434 9.81 11.47 0.12
C ALA A 434 10.41 10.42 1.08
N GLY A 435 10.31 9.13 0.75
CA GLY A 435 10.71 8.02 1.63
C GLY A 435 9.63 7.53 2.59
N ALA A 436 8.58 8.34 2.84
CA ALA A 436 7.43 7.89 3.61
C ALA A 436 6.49 6.95 2.84
N SER A 437 6.66 6.82 1.53
CA SER A 437 5.88 5.90 0.71
C SER A 437 5.90 4.49 1.29
N GLY A 438 4.72 3.92 1.48
CA GLY A 438 4.48 2.59 2.04
C GLY A 438 4.23 2.60 3.54
N SER A 439 4.22 3.77 4.18
CA SER A 439 3.79 3.92 5.58
C SER A 439 2.34 3.47 5.76
N LEU A 440 2.04 2.77 6.85
CA LEU A 440 0.66 2.44 7.19
C LEU A 440 -0.10 3.69 7.58
N ALA A 441 -1.34 3.79 7.10
CA ALA A 441 -2.33 4.75 7.56
C ALA A 441 -3.44 4.00 8.32
N THR A 442 -3.74 4.43 9.54
CA THR A 442 -4.77 3.81 10.38
C THR A 442 -5.74 4.85 10.93
N ASP A 443 -6.94 4.43 11.31
CA ASP A 443 -7.79 5.25 12.19
C ASP A 443 -7.34 5.17 13.66
N GLU A 444 -8.02 5.88 14.54
CA GLU A 444 -7.75 5.89 15.99
C GLU A 444 -7.98 4.53 16.70
N ASN A 445 -8.66 3.58 16.05
CA ASN A 445 -8.92 2.24 16.56
C ASN A 445 -7.89 1.21 16.07
N GLY A 446 -6.95 1.62 15.20
CA GLY A 446 -5.95 0.74 14.60
C GLY A 446 -6.48 -0.05 13.41
N HIS A 447 -7.60 0.37 12.82
CA HIS A 447 -8.05 -0.15 11.53
C HIS A 447 -7.16 0.41 10.42
N VAL A 448 -6.52 -0.46 9.64
CA VAL A 448 -5.66 -0.05 8.53
C VAL A 448 -6.54 0.33 7.34
N ILE A 449 -6.47 1.60 6.95
CA ILE A 449 -7.21 2.11 5.80
C ILE A 449 -6.41 2.00 4.50
N GLY A 450 -5.07 2.02 4.57
CA GLY A 450 -4.24 1.93 3.38
C GLY A 450 -2.78 2.27 3.61
N LEU A 451 -2.07 2.53 2.50
CA LEU A 451 -0.67 2.91 2.48
C LEU A 451 -0.48 4.34 2.02
N TYR A 452 0.26 5.13 2.80
CA TYR A 452 0.68 6.46 2.39
C TYR A 452 1.51 6.39 1.12
N ARG A 453 1.04 7.03 0.05
CA ARG A 453 1.58 6.91 -1.31
C ARG A 453 2.28 8.18 -1.77
N MET A 454 1.62 9.32 -1.60
CA MET A 454 2.02 10.60 -2.16
C MET A 454 1.68 11.71 -1.17
N TYR A 455 2.38 12.84 -1.30
CA TYR A 455 2.09 14.04 -0.52
C TYR A 455 2.15 15.29 -1.40
N ASP A 456 1.29 16.25 -1.09
CA ASP A 456 1.37 17.61 -1.59
C ASP A 456 1.96 18.50 -0.49
N ALA A 457 3.21 18.91 -0.66
CA ALA A 457 3.91 19.77 0.28
C ALA A 457 3.24 21.15 0.44
N SER A 458 2.67 21.69 -0.64
CA SER A 458 2.09 23.03 -0.68
C SER A 458 0.82 23.09 0.16
N ASP A 459 0.01 22.05 0.03
CA ASP A 459 -1.30 21.96 0.68
C ASP A 459 -1.30 21.10 1.95
N LYS A 460 -0.15 20.49 2.27
CA LYS A 460 0.06 19.57 3.40
C LYS A 460 -0.94 18.40 3.37
N GLN A 461 -1.24 17.93 2.16
CA GLN A 461 -2.18 16.83 1.92
C GLN A 461 -1.44 15.54 1.64
N GLY A 462 -2.00 14.44 2.14
CA GLY A 462 -1.47 13.09 1.98
C GLY A 462 -2.46 12.23 1.24
N TYR A 463 -1.95 11.38 0.35
CA TYR A 463 -2.75 10.45 -0.43
C TYR A 463 -2.45 9.05 0.05
N VAL A 464 -3.50 8.33 0.44
CA VAL A 464 -3.41 6.96 0.95
C VAL A 464 -4.06 6.01 -0.05
N GLU A 465 -3.27 5.05 -0.53
CA GLU A 465 -3.75 3.96 -1.39
C GLU A 465 -4.56 2.96 -0.54
N PRO A 466 -5.87 2.78 -0.80
CA PRO A 466 -6.66 1.82 -0.05
C PRO A 466 -6.21 0.40 -0.37
N ILE A 467 -6.08 -0.44 0.65
CA ILE A 467 -5.78 -1.88 0.46
C ILE A 467 -7.02 -2.72 0.10
N ARG A 468 -8.19 -2.10 0.08
CA ARG A 468 -9.46 -2.72 -0.33
C ARG A 468 -10.47 -1.70 -0.84
N SER A 469 -11.37 -2.17 -1.70
CA SER A 469 -12.48 -1.43 -2.29
C SER A 469 -13.61 -2.41 -2.61
N LYS A 470 -14.87 -2.08 -2.30
CA LYS A 470 -16.05 -2.81 -2.79
C LYS A 470 -16.44 -2.45 -4.22
N GLY A 471 -15.70 -1.53 -4.82
CA GLY A 471 -15.89 -1.09 -6.19
C GLY A 471 -17.16 -0.30 -6.39
N LEU A 472 -17.24 0.36 -7.54
CA LEU A 472 -18.42 1.08 -7.99
C LEU A 472 -18.65 0.71 -9.45
N TYR A 473 -19.76 0.02 -9.70
CA TYR A 473 -20.15 -0.42 -11.04
C TYR A 473 -21.46 0.24 -11.45
N GLU A 474 -21.56 0.65 -12.70
CA GLU A 474 -22.77 1.25 -13.26
C GLU A 474 -22.97 0.80 -14.70
N ASN A 475 -24.18 0.35 -15.04
CA ASN A 475 -24.57 0.01 -16.41
C ASN A 475 -23.61 -0.99 -17.09
N GLY A 476 -23.06 -1.95 -16.32
CA GLY A 476 -22.11 -2.93 -16.82
C GLY A 476 -20.69 -2.39 -17.01
N LYS A 477 -20.36 -1.26 -16.39
CA LYS A 477 -19.03 -0.63 -16.43
C LYS A 477 -18.43 -0.47 -15.05
N ILE A 478 -17.12 -0.59 -14.98
CA ILE A 478 -16.31 -0.36 -13.79
C ILE A 478 -16.00 1.13 -13.68
N ILE A 479 -16.59 1.81 -12.71
CA ILE A 479 -16.15 3.17 -12.33
C ILE A 479 -14.89 3.04 -11.47
N PHE A 480 -15.00 2.31 -10.35
CA PHE A 480 -13.87 1.95 -9.51
C PHE A 480 -13.79 0.43 -9.37
N PRO A 481 -12.58 -0.15 -9.50
CA PRO A 481 -12.41 -1.59 -9.35
C PRO A 481 -12.69 -2.00 -7.91
N LYS A 482 -13.30 -3.18 -7.78
CA LYS A 482 -13.45 -3.92 -6.54
C LYS A 482 -12.20 -4.76 -6.31
N TYR A 483 -11.70 -4.79 -5.09
CA TYR A 483 -10.53 -5.56 -4.71
C TYR A 483 -10.38 -5.68 -3.19
N ASP A 484 -9.71 -6.75 -2.74
CA ASP A 484 -9.01 -6.80 -1.47
C ASP A 484 -7.60 -7.33 -1.74
N LEU A 485 -6.57 -6.53 -1.50
CA LEU A 485 -5.19 -6.89 -1.85
C LEU A 485 -4.65 -8.03 -0.97
N ILE A 486 -5.26 -8.25 0.20
CA ILE A 486 -4.85 -9.28 1.16
C ILE A 486 -5.70 -10.55 0.96
N GLU A 487 -7.02 -10.47 1.16
CA GLU A 487 -7.92 -11.63 1.09
C GLU A 487 -8.31 -12.01 -0.34
N GLY A 488 -8.25 -11.06 -1.28
CA GLY A 488 -8.93 -11.19 -2.58
C GLY A 488 -10.42 -10.86 -2.46
N ASP A 489 -11.02 -10.49 -3.59
CA ASP A 489 -12.47 -10.33 -3.73
C ASP A 489 -12.94 -11.00 -5.05
N VAL A 490 -14.23 -11.00 -5.30
CA VAL A 490 -14.85 -11.60 -6.50
C VAL A 490 -14.26 -10.97 -7.77
N GLY A 491 -13.90 -11.82 -8.74
CA GLY A 491 -13.27 -11.38 -9.98
C GLY A 491 -11.79 -10.96 -9.84
N GLN A 492 -11.17 -11.12 -8.68
CA GLN A 492 -9.74 -10.91 -8.52
C GLN A 492 -8.97 -12.19 -8.86
N ILE A 493 -8.04 -12.11 -9.81
CA ILE A 493 -7.24 -13.26 -10.27
C ILE A 493 -5.96 -13.47 -9.45
N SER A 494 -5.60 -12.50 -8.61
CA SER A 494 -4.46 -12.57 -7.71
C SER A 494 -4.72 -11.80 -6.40
N SER A 495 -4.23 -12.36 -5.28
CA SER A 495 -4.20 -11.75 -3.95
C SER A 495 -3.04 -12.30 -3.11
N PHE A 496 -2.69 -11.63 -2.02
CA PHE A 496 -1.69 -12.16 -1.07
C PHE A 496 -2.12 -13.54 -0.51
N LYS A 497 -3.39 -13.69 -0.11
CA LYS A 497 -3.94 -14.97 0.37
C LYS A 497 -3.81 -16.07 -0.67
N GLN A 498 -4.11 -15.80 -1.93
CA GLN A 498 -3.95 -16.80 -3.00
C GLN A 498 -2.48 -17.24 -3.13
N GLN A 499 -1.53 -16.31 -3.00
CA GLN A 499 -0.10 -16.62 -2.99
C GLN A 499 0.31 -17.47 -1.78
N VAL A 500 -0.15 -17.12 -0.57
CA VAL A 500 0.09 -17.91 0.65
C VAL A 500 -0.49 -19.32 0.51
N SER A 501 -1.71 -19.43 0.01
CA SER A 501 -2.39 -20.71 -0.20
C SER A 501 -1.62 -21.59 -1.17
N LYS A 502 -1.19 -21.01 -2.31
CA LYS A 502 -0.46 -21.72 -3.36
C LYS A 502 0.93 -22.18 -2.92
N TYR A 503 1.70 -21.35 -2.22
CA TYR A 503 3.13 -21.61 -1.99
C TYR A 503 3.48 -22.05 -0.56
N TYR A 504 2.59 -21.86 0.41
CA TYR A 504 2.82 -22.23 1.81
C TYR A 504 1.81 -23.26 2.32
N LEU A 505 0.51 -22.98 2.22
CA LEU A 505 -0.52 -23.87 2.78
C LEU A 505 -0.56 -25.22 2.05
N SER A 506 -0.40 -25.21 0.72
CA SER A 506 -0.30 -26.43 -0.10
C SER A 506 0.88 -27.34 0.28
N ARG A 507 1.88 -26.80 1.00
CA ARG A 507 3.06 -27.53 1.50
C ARG A 507 2.96 -27.88 2.99
N GLY A 508 1.79 -27.67 3.60
CA GLY A 508 1.55 -27.92 5.03
C GLY A 508 2.17 -26.87 5.96
N GLN A 509 2.66 -25.74 5.44
CA GLN A 509 3.14 -24.64 6.26
C GLN A 509 1.97 -23.74 6.67
N LYS A 510 2.16 -22.93 7.71
CA LYS A 510 1.20 -21.93 8.17
C LYS A 510 1.89 -20.58 8.32
N THR A 511 1.15 -19.53 8.05
CA THR A 511 1.51 -18.15 8.38
C THR A 511 0.61 -17.60 9.48
N SER A 512 1.02 -16.52 10.16
CA SER A 512 0.24 -15.88 11.22
C SER A 512 -1.16 -15.47 10.72
N LEU A 513 -1.25 -14.84 9.53
CA LEU A 513 -2.54 -14.48 8.96
C LEU A 513 -3.37 -15.70 8.56
N SER A 514 -2.77 -16.74 7.98
CA SER A 514 -3.51 -17.96 7.63
C SER A 514 -4.11 -18.65 8.84
N GLU A 515 -3.41 -18.66 9.98
CA GLU A 515 -3.90 -19.24 11.23
C GLU A 515 -5.02 -18.37 11.82
N PHE A 516 -4.80 -17.06 11.91
CA PHE A 516 -5.78 -16.11 12.44
C PHE A 516 -7.08 -16.09 11.63
N ARG A 517 -6.97 -16.10 10.29
CA ARG A 517 -8.10 -16.01 9.35
C ARG A 517 -8.64 -17.37 8.94
N LYS A 518 -8.03 -18.46 9.39
CA LYS A 518 -8.40 -19.85 9.04
C LYS A 518 -8.44 -20.07 7.52
N TRP A 519 -7.42 -19.59 6.83
CA TRP A 519 -7.28 -19.86 5.39
C TRP A 519 -7.03 -21.36 5.17
N THR A 520 -7.58 -21.90 4.10
CA THR A 520 -7.57 -23.34 3.75
C THR A 520 -7.04 -23.56 2.36
#